data_AF-A0A5E4N7K8-F1
#
_entry.id   AF-A0A5E4N7K8-F1
#
_cell.length_a   1.000
_cell.length_b   1.000
_cell.length_c   1.000
_cell.angle_alpha   90.00
_cell.angle_beta   90.00
_cell.angle_gamma   90.00
#
_symmetry.space_group_name_H-M   'P 1'
#
loop_
_entity.id
_entity.type
_entity.pdbx_description
1 polymer ?
#
loop_
_entity_poly.entity_id
_entity_poly.type
_entity_poly.pdbx_seq_one_letter_code
_entity_poly.pdbx_strand_id
1 'polypeptide(L)'
;MTDFGLNAKYLTWQGYDKAARMSSIYNAEEVFPQINRFKLKNLCATQWVDLHDAVIIFEELQTDILHALDEITLRTDSNTSSSASHLLTAIKQLKFQTALSILVKILSISFPLSRYVQTVNLDLKTALEASSNVQNNTQDIRKNSNIEFQHICLSIIVYEIFDITVRLT
;
A
#
# COMPACT_ATOMS: atom_id res chain seq x y z
N MET A 1 -21.73 26.77 -8.27
CA MET A 1 -22.44 25.50 -8.01
C MET A 1 -22.80 24.92 -9.38
N THR A 2 -22.59 23.60 -9.55
CA THR A 2 -22.65 22.77 -10.80
C THR A 2 -21.51 23.04 -11.80
N ASP A 3 -20.67 22.09 -12.23
CA ASP A 3 -20.61 20.63 -12.10
C ASP A 3 -19.17 20.20 -12.49
N PHE A 4 -18.34 19.76 -11.54
CA PHE A 4 -17.09 19.07 -11.87
C PHE A 4 -17.42 17.58 -12.05
N GLY A 5 -18.17 17.30 -13.12
CA GLY A 5 -18.53 15.95 -13.50
C GLY A 5 -17.28 15.14 -13.79
N LEU A 6 -16.97 14.18 -12.91
CA LEU A 6 -16.05 13.09 -13.17
C LEU A 6 -16.48 12.40 -14.47
N ASN A 7 -15.69 12.58 -15.53
CA ASN A 7 -15.96 11.97 -16.82
C ASN A 7 -15.69 10.46 -16.74
N ALA A 8 -16.75 9.69 -16.50
CA ALA A 8 -16.71 8.23 -16.34
C ALA A 8 -16.19 7.48 -17.59
N LYS A 9 -16.08 8.13 -18.76
CA LYS A 9 -15.56 7.48 -19.97
C LYS A 9 -14.07 7.12 -19.87
N TYR A 10 -13.34 7.74 -18.94
CA TYR A 10 -11.93 7.44 -18.68
C TYR A 10 -11.75 6.50 -17.47
N LEU A 11 -12.85 6.07 -16.83
CA LEU A 11 -12.86 5.14 -15.69
C LEU A 11 -13.22 3.71 -16.09
N THR A 12 -13.41 3.43 -17.39
CA THR A 12 -13.56 2.06 -17.88
C THR A 12 -12.20 1.38 -17.94
N TRP A 13 -11.93 0.64 -16.88
CA TRP A 13 -10.89 -0.38 -16.76
C TRP A 13 -10.72 -1.18 -18.06
N GLN A 14 -9.49 -1.23 -18.57
CA GLN A 14 -9.08 -2.29 -19.47
C GLN A 14 -9.04 -3.60 -18.66
N GLY A 15 -10.09 -4.42 -18.80
CA GLY A 15 -9.99 -5.89 -18.80
C GLY A 15 -9.73 -6.61 -17.48
N TYR A 16 -10.57 -6.45 -16.46
CA TYR A 16 -10.65 -7.41 -15.34
C TYR A 16 -12.12 -7.72 -14.96
N ASP A 17 -12.69 -8.75 -15.58
CA ASP A 17 -14.07 -9.23 -15.35
C ASP A 17 -14.36 -9.66 -13.89
N LYS A 18 -13.33 -9.88 -13.08
CA LYS A 18 -13.47 -10.32 -11.69
C LYS A 18 -13.80 -9.18 -10.71
N ALA A 19 -13.58 -7.92 -11.09
CA ALA A 19 -13.91 -6.76 -10.24
C ALA A 19 -15.43 -6.58 -10.05
N ALA A 20 -16.24 -6.95 -11.05
CA ALA A 20 -17.70 -6.88 -10.98
C ALA A 20 -18.29 -7.81 -9.89
N ARG A 21 -17.63 -8.94 -9.59
CA ARG A 21 -18.06 -9.87 -8.52
C ARG A 21 -17.74 -9.36 -7.12
N MET A 22 -16.71 -8.53 -6.95
CA MET A 22 -16.35 -7.98 -5.63
C MET A 22 -17.39 -6.97 -5.14
N SER A 23 -18.01 -6.22 -6.07
CA SER A 23 -19.07 -5.26 -5.77
C SER A 23 -20.38 -5.90 -5.31
N SER A 24 -20.64 -7.16 -5.69
CA SER A 24 -21.88 -7.86 -5.32
C SER A 24 -21.78 -8.63 -3.99
N ILE A 25 -20.58 -8.79 -3.41
CA ILE A 25 -20.37 -9.63 -2.22
C ILE A 25 -20.23 -8.80 -0.93
N TYR A 26 -19.91 -7.50 -1.01
CA TYR A 26 -19.72 -6.65 0.17
C TYR A 26 -20.49 -5.35 0.08
N ASN A 27 -21.69 -5.31 0.69
CA ASN A 27 -22.28 -4.06 1.16
C ASN A 27 -21.49 -3.60 2.40
N ALA A 28 -20.30 -3.04 2.17
CA ALA A 28 -19.41 -2.54 3.22
C ALA A 28 -20.00 -1.34 4.01
N GLU A 29 -21.19 -0.86 3.65
CA GLU A 29 -21.84 0.29 4.27
C GLU A 29 -22.54 -0.03 5.59
N GLU A 30 -22.84 -1.31 5.89
CA GLU A 30 -23.56 -1.68 7.11
C GLU A 30 -22.64 -1.96 8.32
N VAL A 31 -21.35 -2.22 8.12
CA VAL A 31 -20.48 -2.77 9.19
C VAL A 31 -19.56 -1.74 9.84
N PHE A 32 -19.16 -0.66 9.15
CA PHE A 32 -18.23 0.33 9.71
C PHE A 32 -18.55 1.78 9.26
N PRO A 33 -19.45 2.49 9.95
CA PRO A 33 -19.92 3.81 9.54
C PRO A 33 -18.93 4.97 9.75
N GLN A 34 -17.76 4.75 10.36
CA GLN A 34 -16.86 5.82 10.83
C GLN A 34 -15.44 5.79 10.25
N ILE A 35 -15.13 4.89 9.32
CA ILE A 35 -13.81 4.88 8.66
C ILE A 35 -13.91 5.76 7.41
N ASN A 36 -13.22 6.90 7.41
CA ASN A 36 -12.98 7.67 6.18
C ASN A 36 -12.43 6.70 5.13
N ARG A 37 -13.20 6.44 4.07
CA ARG A 37 -12.98 5.32 3.13
C ARG A 37 -11.67 5.48 2.36
N PHE A 38 -10.54 5.04 2.91
CA PHE A 38 -9.32 4.82 2.14
C PHE A 38 -9.54 3.57 1.30
N LYS A 39 -9.85 3.76 0.01
CA LYS A 39 -9.99 2.66 -0.94
C LYS A 39 -8.60 2.23 -1.41
N LEU A 40 -8.31 0.93 -1.37
CA LEU A 40 -7.16 0.36 -2.06
C LEU A 40 -7.24 0.75 -3.54
N LYS A 41 -6.26 1.51 -4.02
CA LYS A 41 -6.16 1.90 -5.42
C LYS A 41 -5.65 0.69 -6.22
N ASN A 42 -6.36 0.35 -7.29
CA ASN A 42 -5.82 -0.58 -8.28
C ASN A 42 -4.65 0.10 -9.02
N LEU A 43 -3.57 -0.64 -9.23
CA LEU A 43 -2.35 -0.16 -9.87
C LEU A 43 -2.55 0.03 -11.38
N CYS A 44 -2.26 1.23 -11.90
CA CYS A 44 -2.09 1.46 -13.33
C CYS A 44 -0.60 1.63 -13.65
N ALA A 45 -0.06 0.84 -14.59
CA ALA A 45 1.37 0.79 -14.91
C ALA A 45 1.96 2.14 -15.39
N THR A 46 1.11 3.08 -15.85
CA THR A 46 1.54 4.39 -16.37
C THR A 46 1.45 5.53 -15.36
N GLN A 47 0.99 5.28 -14.13
CA GLN A 47 0.86 6.31 -13.09
C GLN A 47 1.73 5.96 -11.88
N TRP A 48 3.00 6.32 -11.96
CA TRP A 48 3.99 6.08 -10.90
C TRP A 48 3.53 6.64 -9.55
N VAL A 49 2.93 7.83 -9.52
CA VAL A 49 2.40 8.41 -8.27
C VAL A 49 1.23 7.61 -7.70
N ASP A 50 0.39 7.00 -8.53
CA ASP A 50 -0.68 6.13 -8.04
C ASP A 50 -0.16 4.78 -7.51
N LEU A 51 0.97 4.28 -8.05
CA LEU A 51 1.69 3.14 -7.47
C LEU A 51 2.30 3.51 -6.11
N HIS A 52 2.91 4.69 -5.98
CA HIS A 52 3.39 5.21 -4.70
C HIS A 52 2.28 5.25 -3.66
N ASP A 53 1.17 5.91 -3.99
CA ASP A 53 0.00 6.03 -3.10
C ASP A 53 -0.52 4.65 -2.70
N ALA A 54 -0.68 3.72 -3.65
CA ALA A 54 -1.24 2.41 -3.37
C ALA A 54 -0.38 1.59 -2.40
N VAL A 55 0.94 1.62 -2.54
CA VAL A 55 1.86 0.88 -1.66
C VAL A 55 1.89 1.48 -0.26
N ILE A 56 1.91 2.82 -0.14
CA ILE A 56 1.88 3.50 1.15
C ILE A 56 0.53 3.23 1.85
N ILE A 57 -0.58 3.38 1.14
CA ILE A 57 -1.93 3.08 1.66
C ILE A 57 -2.04 1.60 2.08
N PHE A 58 -1.44 0.68 1.32
CA PHE A 58 -1.44 -0.73 1.70
C PHE A 58 -0.69 -0.98 3.00
N GLU A 59 0.44 -0.30 3.24
CA GLU A 59 1.19 -0.41 4.49
C GLU A 59 0.41 0.19 5.67
N GLU A 60 -0.21 1.36 5.49
CA GLU A 60 -1.07 1.99 6.50
C GLU A 60 -2.29 1.13 6.87
N LEU A 61 -2.92 0.49 5.88
CA LEU A 61 -4.11 -0.35 6.07
C LEU A 61 -3.79 -1.82 6.35
N GLN A 62 -2.50 -2.19 6.45
CA GLN A 62 -2.11 -3.60 6.47
C GLN A 62 -2.76 -4.37 7.61
N THR A 63 -2.84 -3.77 8.80
CA THR A 63 -3.48 -4.38 9.98
C THR A 63 -4.96 -4.67 9.75
N ASP A 64 -5.70 -3.72 9.17
CA ASP A 64 -7.12 -3.88 8.86
C ASP A 64 -7.34 -4.95 7.78
N ILE A 65 -6.45 -5.00 6.78
CA ILE A 65 -6.47 -6.02 5.73
C ILE A 65 -6.25 -7.41 6.34
N LEU A 66 -5.26 -7.55 7.24
CA LEU A 66 -4.99 -8.82 7.92
C LEU A 66 -6.17 -9.27 8.78
N HIS A 67 -6.81 -8.35 9.50
CA HIS A 67 -8.02 -8.65 10.29
C HIS A 67 -9.18 -9.11 9.39
N ALA A 68 -9.44 -8.40 8.29
CA ALA A 68 -10.47 -8.78 7.33
C ALA A 68 -10.21 -10.16 6.71
N LEU A 69 -8.96 -10.49 6.39
CA LEU A 69 -8.59 -11.81 5.86
C LEU A 69 -8.75 -12.93 6.90
N ASP A 70 -8.49 -12.65 8.17
CA ASP A 70 -8.72 -13.58 9.28
C ASP A 70 -10.21 -13.92 9.41
N GLU A 71 -11.07 -12.89 9.41
CA GLU A 71 -12.54 -13.04 9.44
C GLU A 71 -13.07 -13.83 8.23
N ILE A 72 -12.53 -13.58 7.02
CA ILE A 72 -12.91 -14.34 5.82
C ILE A 72 -12.47 -15.80 5.94
N THR A 73 -11.33 -16.07 6.59
CA THR A 73 -10.84 -17.44 6.79
C THR A 73 -11.77 -18.25 7.70
N LEU A 74 -12.44 -17.61 8.66
CA LEU A 74 -13.39 -18.26 9.57
C LEU A 74 -14.75 -18.59 8.92
N ARG A 75 -15.03 -18.10 7.71
CA ARG A 75 -16.29 -18.36 7.00
C ARG A 75 -16.34 -19.76 6.38
N THR A 76 -17.56 -20.26 6.20
CA THR A 76 -17.84 -21.65 5.78
C THR A 76 -17.53 -21.94 4.31
N ASP A 77 -17.32 -20.91 3.48
CA ASP A 77 -17.07 -21.07 2.05
C ASP A 77 -15.61 -21.48 1.76
N SER A 78 -15.42 -22.80 1.67
CA SER A 78 -14.12 -23.48 1.53
C SER A 78 -13.14 -22.85 0.53
N ASN A 79 -13.61 -22.38 -0.64
CA ASN A 79 -12.73 -21.81 -1.67
C ASN A 79 -12.26 -20.38 -1.33
N THR A 80 -13.10 -19.56 -0.72
CA THR A 80 -12.75 -18.19 -0.34
C THR A 80 -11.93 -18.19 0.94
N SER A 81 -12.31 -19.01 1.92
CA SER A 81 -11.56 -19.21 3.16
C SER A 81 -10.13 -19.71 2.88
N SER A 82 -9.96 -20.68 1.98
CA SER A 82 -8.61 -21.15 1.59
C SER A 82 -7.80 -20.10 0.83
N SER A 83 -8.44 -19.29 -0.02
CA SER A 83 -7.77 -18.17 -0.71
C SER A 83 -7.33 -17.08 0.28
N ALA A 84 -8.18 -16.76 1.25
CA ALA A 84 -7.89 -15.79 2.29
C ALA A 84 -6.76 -16.26 3.21
N SER A 85 -6.75 -17.54 3.61
CA SER A 85 -5.68 -18.10 4.44
C SER A 85 -4.33 -18.14 3.74
N HIS A 86 -4.31 -18.44 2.44
CA HIS A 86 -3.10 -18.33 1.62
C HIS A 86 -2.59 -16.89 1.55
N LEU A 87 -3.48 -15.92 1.32
CA LEU A 87 -3.09 -14.51 1.25
C LEU A 87 -2.61 -13.99 2.61
N LEU A 88 -3.32 -14.32 3.69
CA LEU A 88 -2.94 -13.99 5.06
C LEU A 88 -1.54 -14.53 5.38
N THR A 89 -1.29 -15.80 5.05
CA THR A 89 0.01 -16.44 5.25
C THR A 89 1.08 -15.77 4.41
N ALA A 90 0.81 -15.49 3.14
CA ALA A 90 1.77 -14.83 2.24
C ALA A 90 2.16 -13.44 2.72
N ILE A 91 1.19 -12.62 3.15
CA ILE A 91 1.44 -11.26 3.66
C ILE A 91 2.24 -11.33 4.96
N LYS A 92 1.92 -12.26 5.88
CA LYS A 92 2.64 -12.41 7.16
C LYS A 92 4.07 -12.96 7.02
N GLN A 93 4.50 -13.42 5.85
CA GLN A 93 5.88 -13.89 5.69
C GLN A 93 6.87 -12.75 5.91
N LEU A 94 7.89 -12.98 6.74
CA LEU A 94 8.97 -12.02 6.98
C LEU A 94 9.57 -11.50 5.67
N LYS A 95 9.76 -12.36 4.66
CA LYS A 95 10.27 -11.97 3.34
C LYS A 95 9.38 -10.92 2.66
N PHE A 96 8.06 -11.07 2.75
CA PHE A 96 7.10 -10.12 2.20
C PHE A 96 7.15 -8.81 2.98
N GLN A 97 7.12 -8.88 4.33
CA GLN A 97 7.18 -7.71 5.19
C GLN A 97 8.46 -6.90 4.97
N THR A 98 9.62 -7.56 4.93
CA THR A 98 10.89 -6.90 4.64
C THR A 98 10.91 -6.25 3.26
N ALA A 99 10.40 -6.94 2.23
CA ALA A 99 10.31 -6.38 0.89
C ALA A 99 9.38 -5.15 0.84
N LEU A 100 8.23 -5.20 1.53
CA LEU A 100 7.30 -4.09 1.64
C LEU A 100 7.93 -2.90 2.36
N SER A 101 8.57 -3.10 3.52
CA SER A 101 9.21 -2.01 4.27
C SER A 101 10.34 -1.35 3.47
N ILE A 102 11.14 -2.13 2.75
CA ILE A 102 12.17 -1.59 1.84
C ILE A 102 11.50 -0.75 0.75
N LEU A 103 10.45 -1.28 0.12
CA LEU A 103 9.73 -0.59 -0.94
C LEU A 103 9.13 0.73 -0.44
N VAL A 104 8.41 0.71 0.69
CA VAL A 104 7.84 1.91 1.32
C VAL A 104 8.95 2.93 1.62
N LYS A 105 10.08 2.51 2.20
CA LYS A 105 11.18 3.42 2.51
C LYS A 105 11.72 4.13 1.26
N ILE A 106 11.97 3.39 0.17
CA ILE A 106 12.47 3.97 -1.08
C ILE A 106 11.41 4.88 -1.72
N LEU A 107 10.16 4.43 -1.75
CA LEU A 107 9.06 5.19 -2.33
C LEU A 107 8.79 6.49 -1.55
N SER A 108 8.89 6.48 -0.23
CA SER A 108 8.72 7.67 0.62
C SER A 108 9.78 8.74 0.35
N ILE A 109 11.01 8.33 -0.02
CA ILE A 109 12.09 9.27 -0.35
C ILE A 109 11.83 9.97 -1.68
N SER A 110 11.36 9.24 -2.70
CA SER A 110 11.10 9.80 -4.04
C SER A 110 9.70 10.39 -4.21
N PHE A 111 8.79 10.18 -3.26
CA PHE A 111 7.42 10.68 -3.33
C PHE A 111 7.30 12.21 -3.40
N PRO A 112 7.97 13.01 -2.54
CA PRO A 112 7.87 14.47 -2.60
C PRO A 112 8.32 15.03 -3.95
N LEU A 113 9.40 14.47 -4.50
CA LEU A 113 9.90 14.83 -5.83
C LEU A 113 8.88 14.48 -6.92
N SER A 114 8.31 13.27 -6.87
CA SER A 114 7.32 12.79 -7.83
C SER A 114 6.07 13.68 -7.87
N ARG A 115 5.63 14.19 -6.71
CA ARG A 115 4.55 15.17 -6.63
C ARG A 115 4.99 16.54 -7.14
N TYR A 116 6.20 16.96 -6.80
CA TYR A 116 6.72 18.28 -7.18
C TYR A 116 6.86 18.44 -8.70
N VAL A 117 7.40 17.44 -9.40
CA VAL A 117 7.56 17.48 -10.88
C VAL A 117 6.24 17.48 -11.65
N GLN A 118 5.12 17.18 -10.98
CA GLN A 118 3.77 17.21 -11.56
C GLN A 118 3.02 18.52 -11.27
N THR A 119 3.63 19.47 -10.56
CA THR A 119 3.02 20.77 -10.31
C THR A 119 3.02 21.64 -11.57
N VAL A 120 1.98 22.47 -11.72
CA VAL A 120 1.86 23.40 -12.86
C VAL A 120 2.97 24.46 -12.85
N ASN A 121 3.41 24.85 -11.65
CA ASN A 121 4.42 25.90 -11.43
C ASN A 121 5.76 25.27 -11.01
N LEU A 122 6.31 24.40 -11.86
CA LEU A 122 7.57 23.72 -11.60
C LEU A 122 8.75 24.70 -11.71
N ASP A 123 9.51 24.87 -10.62
CA ASP A 123 10.84 25.48 -10.71
C ASP A 123 11.90 24.41 -10.99
N LEU A 124 12.55 24.51 -12.15
CA LEU A 124 13.50 23.51 -12.61
C LEU A 124 14.73 23.41 -11.71
N LYS A 125 15.18 24.53 -11.13
CA LYS A 125 16.34 24.54 -10.23
C LYS A 125 16.03 23.74 -8.96
N THR A 126 14.91 24.06 -8.31
CA THR A 126 14.43 23.34 -7.12
C THR A 126 14.20 21.86 -7.43
N ALA A 127 13.66 21.53 -8.60
CA ALA A 127 13.44 20.13 -9.02
C ALA A 127 14.76 19.36 -9.16
N LEU A 128 15.79 20.00 -9.73
CA LEU A 128 17.11 19.38 -9.91
C LEU A 128 17.83 19.17 -8.58
N GLU A 129 17.73 20.13 -7.66
CA GLU A 129 18.25 20.01 -6.30
C GLU A 129 17.55 18.88 -5.55
N ALA A 130 16.21 18.82 -5.62
CA ALA A 130 15.43 17.75 -5.01
C ALA A 130 15.75 16.37 -5.62
N SER A 131 15.94 16.28 -6.93
CA SER A 131 16.38 15.05 -7.62
C SER A 131 17.76 14.58 -7.14
N SER A 132 18.70 15.51 -6.97
CA SER A 132 20.04 15.18 -6.47
C SER A 132 19.97 14.67 -5.03
N ASN A 133 19.11 15.27 -4.20
CA ASN A 133 18.89 14.81 -2.82
C ASN A 133 18.30 13.38 -2.77
N VAL A 134 17.29 13.09 -3.60
CA VAL A 134 16.71 11.73 -3.71
C VAL A 134 17.77 10.73 -4.15
N GLN A 135 18.61 11.09 -5.12
CA GLN A 135 19.70 10.24 -5.60
C GLN A 135 20.72 9.96 -4.49
N ASN A 136 21.16 11.00 -3.77
CA ASN A 136 22.12 10.86 -2.67
C ASN A 136 21.57 9.98 -1.54
N ASN A 137 20.34 10.23 -1.09
CA ASN A 137 19.68 9.40 -0.06
C ASN A 137 19.58 7.94 -0.49
N THR A 138 19.20 7.68 -1.74
CA THR A 138 19.12 6.31 -2.27
C THR A 138 20.49 5.64 -2.34
N GLN A 139 21.54 6.39 -2.73
CA GLN A 139 22.91 5.89 -2.74
C GLN A 139 23.42 5.57 -1.34
N ASP A 140 23.10 6.40 -0.35
CA ASP A 140 23.53 6.18 1.03
C ASP A 140 22.83 4.96 1.64
N ILE A 141 21.55 4.74 1.35
CA ILE A 141 20.86 3.48 1.70
C ILE A 141 21.55 2.29 1.04
N ARG A 142 21.95 2.41 -0.23
CA ARG A 142 22.64 1.32 -0.94
C ARG A 142 24.01 1.01 -0.34
N LYS A 143 24.79 2.03 -0.01
CA LYS A 143 26.11 1.89 0.64
C LYS A 143 25.98 1.24 2.02
N ASN A 144 24.94 1.59 2.77
CA ASN A 144 24.68 1.09 4.12
C ASN A 144 23.66 -0.07 4.14
N SER A 145 23.49 -0.77 3.01
CA SER A 145 22.38 -1.73 2.81
C SER A 145 22.29 -2.83 3.87
N ASN A 146 23.43 -3.32 4.38
CA ASN A 146 23.43 -4.31 5.46
C ASN A 146 22.85 -3.76 6.77
N ILE A 147 23.24 -2.54 7.14
CA ILE A 147 22.77 -1.86 8.36
C ILE A 147 21.28 -1.54 8.21
N GLU A 148 20.89 -0.99 7.06
CA GLU A 148 19.50 -0.67 6.72
C GLU A 148 18.61 -1.92 6.77
N PHE A 149 19.07 -3.02 6.17
CA PHE A 149 18.38 -4.30 6.22
C PHE A 149 18.25 -4.82 7.65
N GLN A 150 19.32 -4.74 8.45
CA GLN A 150 19.29 -5.16 9.85
C GLN A 150 18.27 -4.35 10.65
N HIS A 151 18.24 -3.02 10.50
CA HIS A 151 17.27 -2.16 11.17
C HIS A 151 15.83 -2.51 10.79
N ILE A 152 15.56 -2.68 9.49
CA ILE A 152 14.21 -3.05 8.99
C ILE A 152 13.78 -4.42 9.51
N CYS A 153 14.66 -5.41 9.50
CA CYS A 153 14.35 -6.74 10.02
C CYS A 153 14.05 -6.70 11.52
N LEU A 154 14.86 -5.96 12.30
CA LEU A 154 14.64 -5.82 13.73
C LEU A 154 13.31 -5.11 14.05
N SER A 155 12.95 -4.05 13.30
CA SER A 155 11.68 -3.36 13.53
C SER A 155 10.47 -4.26 13.28
N ILE A 156 10.53 -5.11 12.25
CA ILE A 156 9.45 -6.06 11.93
C ILE A 156 9.32 -7.11 13.05
N ILE A 157 10.45 -7.69 13.51
CA ILE A 157 10.44 -8.70 14.57
C ILE A 157 9.87 -8.12 15.87
N VAL A 158 10.26 -6.90 16.24
CA VAL A 158 9.73 -6.23 17.44
C VAL A 158 8.22 -6.00 17.32
N TYR A 159 7.76 -5.58 16.15
CA TYR A 159 6.33 -5.40 15.88
C TYR A 159 5.54 -6.71 15.99
N GLU A 160 6.05 -7.82 15.42
CA GLU A 160 5.41 -9.13 15.54
C GLU A 160 5.34 -9.62 17.00
N ILE A 161 6.42 -9.43 17.78
CA ILE A 161 6.42 -9.77 19.21
C ILE A 161 5.38 -8.95 19.99
N PHE A 162 5.27 -7.66 19.68
CA PHE A 162 4.28 -6.78 20.28
C PHE A 162 2.85 -7.21 19.93
N ASP A 163 2.55 -7.49 18.66
CA ASP A 163 1.23 -7.95 18.20
C ASP A 163 0.83 -9.27 18.90
N ILE A 164 1.76 -10.22 19.02
CA ILE A 164 1.53 -11.48 19.75
C ILE A 164 1.21 -11.21 21.23
N THR A 165 1.94 -10.30 21.87
CA THR A 165 1.75 -9.98 23.30
C THR A 165 0.39 -9.34 23.56
N VAL A 166 -0.04 -8.41 22.69
CA VAL A 166 -1.35 -7.77 22.80
C VAL A 166 -2.49 -8.79 22.59
N ARG A 167 -2.33 -9.77 21.69
CA ARG A 167 -3.35 -10.82 21.48
C ARG A 167 -3.48 -11.81 22.66
N LEU A 168 -2.47 -11.92 23.52
CA LEU A 168 -2.44 -12.85 24.65
C LEU A 168 -2.91 -12.24 25.98
N THR A 169 -3.16 -10.93 26.02
CA THR A 169 -3.58 -10.18 27.22
C THR A 169 -5.06 -9.85 27.16
#